data_AF-A0A482UP87-F1
#
_entry.id   AF-A0A482UP87-F1
#
_cell.length_a   1.000
_cell.length_b   1.000
_cell.length_c   1.000
_cell.angle_alpha   90.00
_cell.angle_beta   90.00
_cell.angle_gamma   90.00
#
_symmetry.space_group_name_H-M   'P 1'
#
loop_
_entity.id
_entity.type
_entity.pdbx_description
1 polymer ?
#
loop_
_entity_poly.entity_id
_entity_poly.type
_entity_poly.pdbx_seq_one_letter_code
_entity_poly.pdbx_strand_id
1 'polypeptide(L)'
;MTIPSLAYQNAHTMQATISYISHTFPSIHTYVLQYTLHDCLTNPKTSVYVRILSLQLLYALLCSEEEGRQMRVGGGGGGGGPPTLPYPPLEGGEFDILTQTLFECIESEGKMLYGHEVPTHIHTHTHTHTQGKDAPSPSEFAYTAAAVCLVGLMKLKRFADTIEPTQWQDMAWVCISPVTYTRREVVYALKEVTTYHNIHPRFLCYLCLYANDEDSELQELACNALTLAIKQLRKTHDDLGVKLLRVDTESEREKLHAMASLTMPEIIVPYLLYLLSYHPHFPTSIHVTTTSDKEGMKDMVRCIHMLFTSLQASLKKESSNLPFLFKQLNILASRCHDKYDANNIGIAFVTRLTVKLLQEQIKTSDNVQTYPGEIVLPMDIYAYTPQGDMQATLMKSAGGARG
;
A
#
# COMPACT_ATOMS: atom_id res chain seq x y z
N MET A 1 13.31 26.32 -6.93
CA MET A 1 13.31 25.71 -8.28
C MET A 1 12.20 24.69 -8.31
N THR A 2 11.19 24.89 -9.15
CA THR A 2 9.99 24.06 -9.25
C THR A 2 10.28 22.81 -10.08
N ILE A 3 10.45 21.68 -9.39
CA ILE A 3 10.64 20.32 -9.92
C ILE A 3 9.54 19.84 -10.91
N PRO A 4 8.26 20.31 -10.87
CA PRO A 4 7.23 19.82 -11.79
C PRO A 4 7.51 20.07 -13.29
N SER A 5 8.25 21.13 -13.61
CA SER A 5 8.62 21.47 -15.00
C SER A 5 9.68 20.52 -15.57
N LEU A 6 10.64 20.11 -14.72
CA LEU A 6 11.71 19.19 -15.12
C LEU A 6 11.18 17.76 -15.29
N ALA A 7 10.25 17.32 -14.43
CA ALA A 7 9.63 16.00 -14.55
C ALA A 7 8.85 15.84 -15.87
N TYR A 8 8.11 16.86 -16.29
CA TYR A 8 7.36 16.84 -17.55
C TYR A 8 8.28 16.89 -18.80
N GLN A 9 9.33 17.71 -18.78
CA GLN A 9 10.34 17.75 -19.86
C GLN A 9 11.17 16.46 -19.92
N ASN A 10 11.52 15.89 -18.77
CA ASN A 10 12.22 14.62 -18.68
C ASN A 10 11.33 13.46 -19.14
N ALA A 11 10.03 13.48 -18.86
CA ALA A 11 9.09 12.47 -19.36
C ALA A 11 9.01 12.46 -20.89
N HIS A 12 8.89 13.61 -21.55
CA HIS A 12 8.93 13.69 -23.03
C HIS A 12 10.27 13.26 -23.61
N THR A 13 11.38 13.66 -22.98
CA THR A 13 12.73 13.28 -23.43
C THR A 13 13.01 11.80 -23.21
N MET A 14 12.55 11.22 -22.10
CA MET A 14 12.58 9.78 -21.86
C MET A 14 11.68 9.03 -22.82
N GLN A 15 10.48 9.53 -23.09
CA GLN A 15 9.57 8.87 -24.02
C GLN A 15 10.13 8.89 -25.44
N ALA A 16 10.80 9.97 -25.84
CA ALA A 16 11.58 10.01 -27.08
C ALA A 16 12.78 9.06 -27.04
N THR A 17 13.47 8.92 -25.90
CA THR A 17 14.61 8.01 -25.72
C THR A 17 14.18 6.55 -25.75
N ILE A 18 13.09 6.20 -25.05
CA ILE A 18 12.46 4.88 -25.08
C ILE A 18 11.99 4.59 -26.49
N SER A 19 11.29 5.52 -27.14
CA SER A 19 10.82 5.35 -28.51
C SER A 19 11.99 5.14 -29.48
N TYR A 20 13.08 5.90 -29.33
CA TYR A 20 14.31 5.75 -30.13
C TYR A 20 15.00 4.40 -29.89
N ILE A 21 15.24 4.04 -28.63
CA ILE A 21 15.86 2.77 -28.23
C ILE A 21 15.03 1.59 -28.75
N SER A 22 13.71 1.66 -28.59
CA SER A 22 12.78 0.61 -28.98
C SER A 22 12.56 0.50 -30.49
N HIS A 23 12.64 1.61 -31.24
CA HIS A 23 12.59 1.57 -32.70
C HIS A 23 13.88 1.04 -33.33
N THR A 24 15.02 1.26 -32.69
CA THR A 24 16.33 0.95 -33.29
C THR A 24 16.69 -0.53 -33.15
N PHE A 25 16.13 -1.26 -32.16
CA PHE A 25 16.59 -2.62 -31.84
C PHE A 25 15.49 -3.55 -31.25
N PRO A 26 14.68 -4.24 -32.08
CA PRO A 26 13.43 -4.86 -31.62
C PRO A 26 13.53 -6.23 -30.91
N SER A 27 14.58 -7.02 -31.13
CA SER A 27 14.59 -8.47 -30.78
C SER A 27 15.72 -8.94 -29.85
N ILE A 28 16.68 -8.07 -29.51
CA ILE A 28 17.81 -8.34 -28.60
C ILE A 28 17.62 -7.60 -27.25
N HIS A 29 16.53 -6.84 -27.12
CA HIS A 29 16.49 -5.65 -26.27
C HIS A 29 16.05 -5.84 -24.82
N THR A 30 15.04 -6.67 -24.54
CA THR A 30 14.49 -6.69 -23.18
C THR A 30 15.51 -7.24 -22.18
N TYR A 31 16.16 -8.36 -22.51
CA TYR A 31 17.18 -8.97 -21.65
C TYR A 31 18.43 -8.09 -21.47
N VAL A 32 18.95 -7.49 -22.55
CA VAL A 32 20.13 -6.62 -22.46
C VAL A 32 19.81 -5.34 -21.69
N LEU A 33 18.63 -4.76 -21.92
CA LEU A 33 18.17 -3.57 -21.19
C LEU A 33 17.91 -3.89 -19.73
N GLN A 34 17.25 -5.02 -19.41
CA GLN A 34 17.05 -5.50 -18.04
C GLN A 34 18.39 -5.72 -17.34
N TYR A 35 19.32 -6.42 -17.97
CA TYR A 35 20.64 -6.66 -17.39
C TYR A 35 21.41 -5.35 -17.16
N THR A 36 21.35 -4.43 -18.12
CA THR A 36 21.99 -3.11 -18.00
C THR A 36 21.35 -2.28 -16.90
N LEU A 37 20.01 -2.28 -16.79
CA LEU A 37 19.28 -1.61 -15.72
C LEU A 37 19.62 -2.22 -14.37
N HIS A 38 19.62 -3.55 -14.27
CA HIS A 38 19.97 -4.26 -13.05
C HIS A 38 21.41 -3.97 -12.61
N ASP A 39 22.39 -4.05 -13.52
CA ASP A 39 23.79 -3.70 -13.21
C ASP A 39 23.92 -2.23 -12.80
N CYS A 40 23.27 -1.30 -13.51
CA CYS A 40 23.27 0.11 -13.13
C CYS A 40 22.72 0.32 -11.71
N LEU A 41 21.63 -0.36 -11.35
CA LEU A 41 20.94 -0.19 -10.06
C LEU A 41 21.63 -0.90 -8.90
N THR A 42 22.26 -2.05 -9.14
CA THR A 42 22.88 -2.86 -8.08
C THR A 42 24.38 -2.61 -7.93
N ASN A 43 25.06 -2.09 -8.96
CA ASN A 43 26.50 -1.85 -8.89
C ASN A 43 26.80 -0.58 -8.07
N PRO A 44 27.47 -0.68 -6.91
CA PRO A 44 27.75 0.44 -6.02
C PRO A 44 28.58 1.55 -6.68
N LYS A 45 29.30 1.26 -7.78
CA LYS A 45 30.14 2.22 -8.52
C LYS A 45 29.35 3.07 -9.53
N THR A 46 28.13 2.69 -9.85
CA THR A 46 27.29 3.46 -10.79
C THR A 46 26.97 4.83 -10.21
N SER A 47 27.13 5.88 -11.03
CA SER A 47 26.75 7.24 -10.64
C SER A 47 25.26 7.31 -10.30
N VAL A 48 24.92 8.04 -9.24
CA VAL A 48 23.53 8.21 -8.80
C VAL A 48 22.63 8.80 -9.89
N TYR A 49 23.14 9.70 -10.73
CA TYR A 49 22.38 10.21 -11.87
C TYR A 49 22.00 9.10 -12.86
N VAL A 50 22.91 8.16 -13.11
CA VAL A 50 22.66 7.00 -13.98
C VAL A 50 21.65 6.06 -13.32
N ARG A 51 21.73 5.85 -12.01
CA ARG A 51 20.71 5.09 -11.27
C ARG A 51 19.33 5.72 -11.37
N ILE A 52 19.21 7.03 -11.13
CA ILE A 52 17.93 7.74 -11.21
C ILE A 52 17.33 7.62 -12.61
N LEU A 53 18.13 7.85 -13.66
CA LEU A 53 17.67 7.66 -15.04
C LEU A 53 17.26 6.22 -15.33
N SER A 54 17.99 5.24 -14.78
CA SER A 54 17.66 3.82 -14.89
C SER A 54 16.34 3.49 -14.19
N LEU A 55 16.09 4.04 -12.99
CA LEU A 55 14.82 3.89 -12.27
C LEU A 55 13.64 4.49 -13.04
N GLN A 56 13.83 5.69 -13.60
CA GLN A 56 12.78 6.32 -14.40
C GLN A 56 12.49 5.52 -15.67
N LEU A 57 13.53 5.07 -16.38
CA LEU A 57 13.41 4.21 -17.56
C LEU A 57 12.68 2.90 -17.22
N LEU A 58 13.06 2.28 -16.11
CA LEU A 58 12.43 1.07 -15.58
C LEU A 58 10.94 1.29 -15.30
N TYR A 59 10.60 2.36 -14.59
CA TYR A 59 9.21 2.73 -14.32
C TYR A 59 8.40 2.95 -15.61
N ALA A 60 8.97 3.65 -16.59
CA ALA A 60 8.31 3.91 -17.86
C ALA A 60 8.07 2.62 -18.67
N LEU A 61 9.03 1.69 -18.66
CA LEU A 61 8.86 0.37 -19.27
C LEU A 61 7.72 -0.41 -18.62
N LEU A 62 7.68 -0.46 -17.29
CA LEU A 62 6.63 -1.14 -16.53
C LEU A 62 5.24 -0.53 -16.77
N CYS A 63 5.14 0.80 -16.86
CA CYS A 63 3.88 1.48 -17.19
C CYS A 63 3.41 1.19 -18.62
N SER A 64 4.32 1.29 -19.60
CA SER A 64 3.98 1.08 -21.02
C SER A 64 3.51 -0.35 -21.29
N GLU A 65 4.03 -1.34 -20.57
CA GLU A 65 3.60 -2.73 -20.73
C GLU A 65 2.13 -2.92 -20.34
N GLU A 66 1.76 -2.40 -19.18
CA GLU A 66 0.40 -2.56 -18.64
C GLU A 66 -0.63 -1.79 -19.48
N GLU A 67 -0.31 -0.58 -19.93
CA GLU A 67 -1.17 0.18 -20.87
C GLU A 67 -1.39 -0.61 -22.17
N GLY A 68 -0.34 -1.26 -22.69
CA GLY A 68 -0.42 -2.14 -23.83
C GLY A 68 -1.30 -3.37 -23.60
N ARG A 69 -1.27 -3.96 -22.40
CA ARG A 69 -2.16 -5.09 -22.02
C ARG A 69 -3.62 -4.66 -21.92
N GLN A 70 -3.90 -3.54 -21.28
CA GLN A 70 -5.27 -3.03 -21.12
C GLN A 70 -5.94 -2.76 -22.48
N MET A 71 -5.20 -2.24 -23.46
CA MET A 71 -5.70 -2.03 -24.82
C MET A 71 -6.04 -3.35 -25.56
N ARG A 72 -5.33 -4.45 -25.27
CA ARG A 72 -5.58 -5.76 -25.93
C ARG A 72 -6.83 -6.46 -25.43
N VAL A 73 -7.13 -6.36 -24.12
CA VAL A 73 -8.30 -7.02 -23.51
C VAL A 73 -9.62 -6.41 -24.00
N GLY A 74 -9.62 -5.14 -24.43
CA GLY A 74 -10.80 -4.45 -24.96
C GLY A 74 -11.10 -4.68 -26.45
N GLY A 75 -10.20 -5.29 -27.23
CA GLY A 75 -10.27 -5.31 -28.70
C GLY A 75 -11.00 -6.49 -29.36
N GLY A 76 -11.67 -7.35 -28.59
CA GLY A 76 -12.21 -8.63 -29.05
C GLY A 76 -13.47 -8.60 -29.94
N GLY A 77 -14.00 -7.43 -30.31
CA GLY A 77 -15.27 -7.35 -31.04
C GLY A 77 -15.32 -6.23 -32.07
N GLY A 78 -15.04 -6.56 -33.34
CA GLY A 78 -15.32 -5.69 -34.48
C GLY A 78 -14.14 -5.54 -35.44
N GLY A 79 -14.33 -5.98 -36.68
CA GLY A 79 -13.33 -5.91 -37.75
C GLY A 79 -12.90 -4.47 -38.03
N GLY A 80 -11.66 -4.16 -37.67
CA GLY A 80 -11.06 -2.82 -37.79
C GLY A 80 -10.16 -2.51 -36.59
N GLY A 81 -9.28 -3.44 -36.23
CA GLY A 81 -8.42 -3.27 -35.07
C GLY A 81 -7.42 -2.12 -35.27
N PRO A 82 -7.19 -1.28 -34.24
CA PRO A 82 -6.12 -0.29 -34.27
C PRO A 82 -4.76 -0.97 -34.53
N PRO A 83 -3.78 -0.27 -35.12
CA PRO A 83 -2.46 -0.83 -35.37
C PRO A 83 -1.90 -1.45 -34.10
N THR A 84 -1.57 -2.73 -34.18
CA THR A 84 -0.90 -3.47 -33.10
C THR A 84 0.29 -2.65 -32.63
N LEU A 85 0.32 -2.31 -31.34
CA LEU A 85 1.49 -1.68 -30.72
C LEU A 85 2.74 -2.53 -31.07
N PRO A 86 3.87 -1.90 -31.41
CA PRO A 86 5.03 -2.58 -31.97
C PRO A 86 5.78 -3.49 -30.97
N TYR A 87 5.26 -3.69 -29.76
CA TYR A 87 5.98 -4.36 -28.68
C TYR A 87 5.35 -5.71 -28.29
N PRO A 88 6.13 -6.80 -28.22
CA PRO A 88 5.69 -7.99 -27.53
C PRO A 88 5.46 -7.66 -26.04
N PRO A 89 4.42 -8.22 -25.40
CA PRO A 89 4.20 -8.03 -23.96
C PRO A 89 5.38 -8.62 -23.20
N LEU A 90 5.77 -8.02 -22.07
CA LEU A 90 6.78 -8.64 -21.21
C LEU A 90 6.28 -10.03 -20.80
N GLU A 91 7.16 -11.02 -20.86
CA GLU A 91 6.85 -12.36 -20.37
C GLU A 91 6.55 -12.29 -18.86
N GLY A 92 5.84 -13.30 -18.34
CA GLY A 92 5.40 -13.36 -16.94
C GLY A 92 6.50 -12.98 -15.94
N GLY A 93 7.70 -13.55 -16.09
CA GLY A 93 8.81 -13.34 -15.16
C GLY A 93 9.54 -11.99 -15.31
N GLU A 94 9.44 -11.31 -16.45
CA GLU A 94 10.21 -10.08 -16.69
C GLU A 94 9.74 -8.92 -15.83
N PHE A 95 8.42 -8.75 -15.69
CA PHE A 95 7.82 -7.74 -14.79
C PHE A 95 8.23 -7.96 -13.34
N ASP A 96 8.27 -9.23 -12.91
CA ASP A 96 8.59 -9.60 -11.53
C ASP A 96 10.07 -9.33 -11.23
N ILE A 97 10.99 -9.66 -12.16
CA ILE A 97 12.43 -9.33 -12.05
C ILE A 97 12.66 -7.82 -11.95
N LEU A 98 11.96 -7.06 -12.80
CA LEU A 98 12.07 -5.60 -12.84
C LEU A 98 11.54 -4.95 -11.56
N THR A 99 10.42 -5.44 -11.05
CA THR A 99 9.85 -5.02 -9.76
C THR A 99 10.79 -5.38 -8.61
N GLN A 100 11.35 -6.58 -8.61
CA GLN A 100 12.32 -7.04 -7.61
C GLN A 100 13.58 -6.16 -7.58
N THR A 101 14.06 -5.72 -8.75
CA THR A 101 15.21 -4.81 -8.84
C THR A 101 14.94 -3.46 -8.15
N LEU A 102 13.69 -2.96 -8.18
CA LEU A 102 13.32 -1.75 -7.43
C LEU A 102 13.36 -1.98 -5.92
N PHE A 103 12.89 -3.14 -5.45
CA PHE A 103 12.98 -3.52 -4.04
C PHE A 103 14.41 -3.67 -3.56
N GLU A 104 15.27 -4.32 -4.34
CA GLU A 104 16.71 -4.43 -4.05
C GLU A 104 17.38 -3.06 -3.96
N CYS A 105 16.97 -2.11 -4.80
CA CYS A 105 17.44 -0.73 -4.73
C CYS A 105 17.03 -0.05 -3.41
N ILE A 106 15.76 -0.17 -3.00
CA ILE A 106 15.28 0.35 -1.71
C ILE A 106 16.03 -0.28 -0.54
N GLU A 107 16.19 -1.61 -0.56
CA GLU A 107 16.88 -2.33 0.51
C GLU A 107 18.36 -1.94 0.60
N SER A 108 19.06 -1.89 -0.54
CA SER A 108 20.48 -1.53 -0.60
C SER A 108 20.72 -0.09 -0.16
N GLU A 109 19.98 0.87 -0.72
CA GLU A 109 20.14 2.29 -0.36
C GLU A 109 19.65 2.55 1.07
N GLY A 110 18.57 1.89 1.51
CA GLY A 110 18.08 1.96 2.89
C GLY A 110 19.11 1.47 3.89
N LYS A 111 19.78 0.35 3.61
CA LYS A 111 20.90 -0.16 4.43
C LYS A 111 22.07 0.82 4.50
N MET A 112 22.37 1.52 3.42
CA MET A 112 23.44 2.54 3.43
C MET A 112 23.06 3.77 4.26
N LEU A 113 21.80 4.19 4.21
CA LEU A 113 21.32 5.37 4.92
C LEU A 113 21.08 5.12 6.41
N TYR A 114 20.61 3.92 6.77
CA TYR A 114 20.12 3.61 8.11
C TYR A 114 20.91 2.51 8.83
N GLY A 115 21.91 1.90 8.15
CA GLY A 115 22.73 0.80 8.68
C GLY A 115 22.17 -0.59 8.35
N HIS A 116 22.91 -1.63 8.76
CA HIS A 116 22.49 -3.04 8.57
C HIS A 116 21.23 -3.43 9.35
N GLU A 117 20.79 -2.57 10.26
CA GLU A 117 19.47 -2.63 10.86
C GLU A 117 18.46 -2.03 9.87
N VAL A 118 18.16 -2.81 8.82
CA VAL A 118 16.91 -2.69 8.05
C VAL A 118 15.78 -2.47 9.08
N PRO A 119 14.85 -1.53 8.87
CA PRO A 119 14.14 -0.81 9.93
C PRO A 119 13.11 -1.66 10.69
N THR A 120 13.54 -2.67 11.42
CA THR A 120 12.82 -3.17 12.60
C THR A 120 13.17 -2.34 13.84
N HIS A 121 14.28 -1.60 13.80
CA HIS A 121 14.77 -0.76 14.90
C HIS A 121 15.34 0.57 14.38
N ILE A 122 14.52 1.42 13.77
CA ILE A 122 14.91 2.84 13.70
C ILE A 122 14.85 3.33 15.16
N HIS A 123 15.98 3.49 15.84
CA HIS A 123 15.94 4.27 17.06
C HIS A 123 15.65 5.71 16.64
N THR A 124 14.51 6.26 17.10
CA THR A 124 14.28 7.71 17.16
C THR A 124 15.27 8.29 18.16
N HIS A 125 16.57 8.17 17.90
CA HIS A 125 17.48 9.17 18.37
C HIS A 125 17.00 10.45 17.72
N THR A 126 16.45 11.31 18.55
CA THR A 126 16.40 12.76 18.35
C THR A 126 17.83 13.22 18.10
N HIS A 127 18.36 12.91 16.92
CA HIS A 127 19.42 13.69 16.34
C HIS A 127 18.81 15.07 16.22
N THR A 128 19.22 15.93 17.14
CA THR A 128 18.95 17.36 17.14
C THR A 128 19.26 17.84 15.73
N HIS A 129 18.21 17.97 14.94
CA HIS A 129 18.27 18.29 13.54
C HIS A 129 18.90 19.68 13.48
N THR A 130 20.15 19.76 13.05
CA THR A 130 20.62 20.96 12.39
C THR A 130 19.64 21.20 11.26
N GLN A 131 18.80 22.24 11.38
CA GLN A 131 18.04 22.85 10.29
C GLN A 131 19.02 23.50 9.30
N GLY A 132 20.04 22.75 8.88
CA GLY A 132 20.94 23.06 7.80
C GLY A 132 20.24 22.64 6.51
N LYS A 133 20.19 23.58 5.57
CA LYS A 133 19.74 23.41 4.18
C LYS A 133 20.67 22.47 3.39
N ASP A 134 21.00 21.32 3.94
CA ASP A 134 21.87 20.38 3.27
C ASP A 134 21.01 19.63 2.26
N ALA A 135 21.39 19.75 0.99
CA ALA A 135 20.73 19.04 -0.09
C ALA A 135 20.78 17.52 0.20
N PRO A 136 19.77 16.75 -0.23
CA PRO A 136 19.75 15.32 -0.01
C PRO A 136 21.03 14.68 -0.56
N SER A 137 21.56 13.69 0.15
CA SER A 137 22.70 12.93 -0.34
C SER A 137 22.32 12.17 -1.62
N PRO A 138 23.29 11.82 -2.47
CA PRO A 138 23.01 11.02 -3.66
C PRO A 138 22.25 9.71 -3.36
N SER A 139 22.55 9.04 -2.25
CA SER A 139 21.83 7.83 -1.84
C SER A 139 20.40 8.11 -1.37
N GLU A 140 20.15 9.22 -0.68
CA GLU A 140 18.78 9.65 -0.35
C GLU A 140 17.97 9.93 -1.61
N PHE A 141 18.57 10.53 -2.63
CA PHE A 141 17.92 10.74 -3.93
C PHE A 141 17.59 9.42 -4.63
N ALA A 142 18.51 8.46 -4.68
CA ALA A 142 18.28 7.16 -5.29
C ALA A 142 17.19 6.36 -4.56
N TYR A 143 17.26 6.31 -3.22
CA TYR A 143 16.24 5.70 -2.36
C TYR A 143 14.86 6.31 -2.59
N THR A 144 14.77 7.64 -2.58
CA THR A 144 13.52 8.37 -2.82
C THR A 144 12.97 8.12 -4.22
N ALA A 145 13.83 8.12 -5.25
CA ALA A 145 13.42 7.86 -6.62
C ALA A 145 12.86 6.42 -6.78
N ALA A 146 13.50 5.42 -6.17
CA ALA A 146 13.03 4.04 -6.22
C ALA A 146 11.66 3.89 -5.54
N ALA A 147 11.49 4.50 -4.37
CA ALA A 147 10.22 4.52 -3.65
C ALA A 147 9.10 5.19 -4.46
N VAL A 148 9.35 6.36 -5.05
CA VAL A 148 8.38 7.06 -5.90
C VAL A 148 8.01 6.23 -7.12
N CYS A 149 8.97 5.51 -7.73
CA CYS A 149 8.68 4.58 -8.82
C CYS A 149 7.73 3.46 -8.37
N LEU A 150 8.00 2.81 -7.23
CA LEU A 150 7.11 1.76 -6.70
C LEU A 150 5.71 2.30 -6.36
N VAL A 151 5.60 3.52 -5.82
CA VAL A 151 4.30 4.18 -5.61
C VAL A 151 3.57 4.36 -6.94
N GLY A 152 4.29 4.78 -7.99
CA GLY A 152 3.73 4.87 -9.33
C GLY A 152 3.21 3.54 -9.87
N LEU A 153 3.83 2.40 -9.52
CA LEU A 153 3.38 1.06 -9.95
C LEU A 153 2.09 0.61 -9.27
N MET A 154 1.67 1.21 -8.16
CA MET A 154 0.40 0.87 -7.47
C MET A 154 -0.85 1.05 -8.33
N LYS A 155 -0.77 1.87 -9.40
CA LYS A 155 -1.85 2.03 -10.38
C LYS A 155 -2.04 0.80 -11.26
N LEU A 156 -1.06 -0.10 -11.30
CA LEU A 156 -1.09 -1.31 -12.13
C LEU A 156 -1.69 -2.45 -11.32
N LYS A 157 -2.76 -3.07 -11.84
CA LYS A 157 -3.42 -4.19 -11.15
C LYS A 157 -2.45 -5.36 -10.93
N ARG A 158 -1.63 -5.68 -11.94
CA ARG A 158 -0.61 -6.74 -11.85
C ARG A 158 0.34 -6.54 -10.68
N PHE A 159 0.82 -5.31 -10.46
CA PHE A 159 1.69 -5.00 -9.31
C PHE A 159 0.98 -5.29 -7.99
N ALA A 160 -0.31 -4.96 -7.89
CA ALA A 160 -1.10 -5.32 -6.71
C ALA A 160 -1.26 -6.85 -6.56
N ASP A 161 -1.41 -7.57 -7.66
CA ASP A 161 -1.62 -9.02 -7.62
C ASP A 161 -0.32 -9.81 -7.33
N THR A 162 0.86 -9.26 -7.66
CA THR A 162 2.15 -10.00 -7.57
C THR A 162 3.05 -9.65 -6.40
N ILE A 163 2.96 -8.44 -5.84
CA ILE A 163 3.81 -8.04 -4.71
C ILE A 163 3.52 -8.89 -3.46
N GLU A 164 4.59 -9.34 -2.82
CA GLU A 164 4.51 -10.13 -1.59
C GLU A 164 4.15 -9.25 -0.38
N PRO A 165 3.54 -9.81 0.69
CA PRO A 165 3.20 -9.05 1.88
C PRO A 165 4.40 -8.37 2.55
N THR A 166 5.57 -9.01 2.54
CA THR A 166 6.83 -8.45 3.08
C THR A 166 7.28 -7.23 2.27
N GLN A 167 7.30 -7.35 0.94
CA GLN A 167 7.57 -6.23 0.04
C GLN A 167 6.56 -5.09 0.22
N TRP A 168 5.28 -5.41 0.40
CA TRP A 168 4.23 -4.44 0.71
C TRP A 168 4.51 -3.72 2.05
N GLN A 169 4.93 -4.43 3.09
CA GLN A 169 5.35 -3.82 4.36
C GLN A 169 6.59 -2.93 4.19
N ASP A 170 7.61 -3.38 3.46
CA ASP A 170 8.85 -2.62 3.23
C ASP A 170 8.56 -1.27 2.56
N MET A 171 7.63 -1.24 1.60
CA MET A 171 7.17 0.01 0.99
C MET A 171 6.51 0.94 2.00
N ALA A 172 5.74 0.40 2.95
CA ALA A 172 5.07 1.19 3.96
C ALA A 172 6.09 1.89 4.88
N TRP A 173 7.22 1.24 5.17
CA TRP A 173 8.28 1.81 6.01
C TRP A 173 8.99 3.00 5.36
N VAL A 174 8.93 3.12 4.03
CA VAL A 174 9.41 4.33 3.35
C VAL A 174 8.60 5.57 3.76
N CYS A 175 7.29 5.41 4.04
CA CYS A 175 6.42 6.52 4.46
C CYS A 175 6.81 7.11 5.82
N ILE A 176 7.54 6.36 6.64
CA ILE A 176 8.07 6.80 7.96
C ILE A 176 9.60 6.97 7.92
N SER A 177 10.18 7.14 6.73
CA SER A 177 11.61 7.43 6.58
C SER A 177 12.03 8.58 7.48
N PRO A 178 13.18 8.52 8.17
CA PRO A 178 13.66 9.65 8.97
C PRO A 178 14.00 10.87 8.09
N VAL A 179 14.15 10.69 6.77
CA VAL A 179 14.46 11.76 5.82
C VAL A 179 13.18 12.45 5.37
N THR A 180 12.96 13.69 5.85
CA THR A 180 11.77 14.49 5.52
C THR A 180 11.59 14.70 4.01
N TYR A 181 12.68 14.84 3.25
CA TYR A 181 12.62 14.93 1.79
C TYR A 181 11.97 13.69 1.16
N THR A 182 12.38 12.49 1.58
CA THR A 182 11.81 11.23 1.09
C THR A 182 10.33 11.12 1.44
N ARG A 183 9.97 11.35 2.71
CA ARG A 183 8.56 11.30 3.15
C ARG A 183 7.68 12.23 2.32
N ARG A 184 8.18 13.45 2.05
CA ARG A 184 7.50 14.46 1.22
C ARG A 184 7.26 13.98 -0.20
N GLU A 185 8.29 13.55 -0.92
CA GLU A 185 8.15 13.10 -2.31
C GLU A 185 7.22 11.87 -2.42
N VAL A 186 7.31 10.94 -1.46
CA VAL A 186 6.45 9.75 -1.40
C VAL A 186 4.99 10.12 -1.17
N VAL A 187 4.65 11.05 -0.26
CA VAL A 187 3.25 11.44 -0.05
C VAL A 187 2.68 12.22 -1.24
N TYR A 188 3.50 13.02 -1.94
CA TYR A 188 3.07 13.67 -3.18
C TYR A 188 2.74 12.63 -4.26
N ALA A 189 3.60 11.63 -4.44
CA ALA A 189 3.36 10.53 -5.36
C ALA A 189 2.11 9.72 -4.98
N LEU A 190 1.94 9.40 -3.68
CA LEU A 190 0.74 8.70 -3.19
C LEU A 190 -0.53 9.52 -3.43
N LYS A 191 -0.51 10.82 -3.16
CA LYS A 191 -1.62 11.73 -3.45
C LYS A 191 -1.97 11.72 -4.93
N GLU A 192 -0.98 11.83 -5.81
CA GLU A 192 -1.19 11.82 -7.25
C GLU A 192 -1.86 10.50 -7.68
N VAL A 193 -1.24 9.37 -7.31
CA VAL A 193 -1.71 8.05 -7.70
C VAL A 193 -3.12 7.77 -7.16
N THR A 194 -3.39 8.10 -5.91
CA THR A 194 -4.72 7.91 -5.29
C THR A 194 -5.79 8.87 -5.79
N THR A 195 -5.40 10.02 -6.34
CA THR A 195 -6.35 10.99 -6.91
C THR A 195 -6.82 10.57 -8.30
N TYR A 196 -5.89 10.04 -9.11
CA TYR A 196 -6.12 9.80 -10.54
C TYR A 196 -6.36 8.32 -10.89
N HIS A 197 -6.04 7.39 -10.01
CA HIS A 197 -6.16 5.96 -10.29
C HIS A 197 -6.93 5.21 -9.19
N ASN A 198 -7.69 4.20 -9.62
CA ASN A 198 -8.32 3.25 -8.72
C ASN A 198 -7.26 2.24 -8.26
N ILE A 199 -6.56 2.55 -7.17
CA ILE A 199 -5.57 1.63 -6.61
C ILE A 199 -6.20 0.61 -5.67
N HIS A 200 -5.48 -0.49 -5.46
CA HIS A 200 -5.91 -1.52 -4.51
C HIS A 200 -6.02 -0.94 -3.08
N PRO A 201 -7.11 -1.22 -2.33
CA PRO A 201 -7.35 -0.60 -1.02
C PRO A 201 -6.23 -0.77 0.01
N ARG A 202 -5.44 -1.85 -0.09
CA ARG A 202 -4.32 -2.07 0.84
C ARG A 202 -3.23 -1.01 0.78
N PHE A 203 -3.07 -0.30 -0.34
CA PHE A 203 -2.07 0.76 -0.44
C PHE A 203 -2.56 2.07 0.21
N LEU A 204 -3.87 2.21 0.44
CA LEU A 204 -4.42 3.41 1.07
C LEU A 204 -4.04 3.52 2.55
N CYS A 205 -3.71 2.40 3.21
CA CYS A 205 -3.29 2.44 4.61
C CYS A 205 -1.93 3.11 4.81
N TYR A 206 -1.12 3.29 3.75
CA TYR A 206 0.16 4.01 3.84
C TYR A 206 -0.04 5.48 4.23
N LEU A 207 -1.13 6.10 3.76
CA LEU A 207 -1.47 7.47 4.11
C LEU A 207 -1.71 7.64 5.61
N CYS A 208 -2.16 6.58 6.30
CA CYS A 208 -2.36 6.60 7.74
C CYS A 208 -1.05 6.68 8.53
N LEU A 209 0.09 6.28 7.95
CA LEU A 209 1.40 6.36 8.62
C LEU A 209 1.87 7.80 8.80
N TYR A 210 1.41 8.71 7.95
CA TYR A 210 1.67 10.15 8.06
C TYR A 210 0.91 10.82 9.22
N ALA A 211 0.02 10.12 9.93
CA ALA A 211 -0.68 10.68 11.10
C ALA A 211 0.28 11.15 12.22
N ASN A 212 1.53 10.69 12.18
CA ASN A 212 2.57 10.99 13.17
C ASN A 212 3.74 11.79 12.58
N ASP A 213 3.63 12.30 11.35
CA ASP A 213 4.71 13.10 10.74
C ASP A 213 4.95 14.38 11.55
N GLU A 214 6.20 14.85 11.64
CA GLU A 214 6.51 16.11 12.29
C GLU A 214 6.03 17.32 11.45
N ASP A 215 5.95 17.16 10.13
CA ASP A 215 5.48 18.18 9.20
C ASP A 215 3.96 18.12 9.03
N SER A 216 3.26 19.09 9.63
CA SER A 216 1.79 19.18 9.59
C SER A 216 1.23 19.31 8.17
N GLU A 217 1.99 19.88 7.22
CA GLU A 217 1.56 19.96 5.82
C GLU A 217 1.47 18.57 5.20
N LEU A 218 2.41 17.67 5.53
CA LEU A 218 2.39 16.29 5.04
C LEU A 218 1.24 15.50 5.67
N GLN A 219 0.95 15.70 6.96
CA GLN A 219 -0.20 15.09 7.62
C GLN A 219 -1.52 15.50 6.94
N GLU A 220 -1.71 16.79 6.70
CA GLU A 220 -2.91 17.33 6.04
C GLU A 220 -3.03 16.80 4.60
N LEU A 221 -1.92 16.78 3.86
CA LEU A 221 -1.87 16.26 2.50
C LEU A 221 -2.29 14.79 2.44
N ALA A 222 -1.77 13.95 3.34
CA ALA A 222 -2.12 12.54 3.43
C ALA A 222 -3.58 12.34 3.85
N CYS A 223 -4.08 13.12 4.80
CA CYS A 223 -5.48 13.06 5.27
C CYS A 223 -6.47 13.41 4.14
N ASN A 224 -6.16 14.46 3.39
CA ASN A 224 -6.97 14.88 2.26
C ASN A 224 -6.96 13.85 1.13
N ALA A 225 -5.78 13.29 0.79
CA ALA A 225 -5.65 12.23 -0.19
C ALA A 225 -6.45 10.97 0.21
N LEU A 226 -6.34 10.54 1.47
CA LEU A 226 -7.05 9.36 1.99
C LEU A 226 -8.57 9.57 1.93
N THR A 227 -9.03 10.74 2.37
CA THR A 227 -10.46 11.09 2.36
C THR A 227 -11.01 11.12 0.93
N LEU A 228 -10.24 11.62 -0.04
CA LEU A 228 -10.64 11.63 -1.44
C LEU A 228 -10.72 10.21 -2.01
N ALA A 229 -9.69 9.39 -1.78
CA ALA A 229 -9.64 8.01 -2.26
C ALA A 229 -10.78 7.15 -1.68
N ILE A 230 -11.07 7.30 -0.39
CA ILE A 230 -12.21 6.63 0.26
C ILE A 230 -13.54 7.05 -0.36
N LYS A 231 -13.73 8.34 -0.68
CA LYS A 231 -14.94 8.80 -1.37
C LYS A 231 -15.07 8.19 -2.77
N GLN A 232 -13.97 8.05 -3.50
CA GLN A 232 -13.95 7.39 -4.81
C GLN A 232 -14.28 5.89 -4.70
N LEU A 233 -13.71 5.18 -3.71
CA LEU A 233 -14.07 3.79 -3.43
C LEU A 233 -15.55 3.64 -3.11
N ARG A 234 -16.09 4.51 -2.24
CA ARG A 234 -17.51 4.48 -1.86
C ARG A 234 -18.41 4.71 -3.07
N LYS A 235 -18.07 5.68 -3.92
CA LYS A 235 -18.80 5.92 -5.18
C LYS A 235 -18.78 4.67 -6.07
N THR A 236 -17.61 4.05 -6.23
CA THR A 236 -17.46 2.83 -7.04
C THR A 236 -18.31 1.68 -6.47
N HIS A 237 -18.31 1.51 -5.15
CA HIS A 237 -19.15 0.52 -4.46
C HIS A 237 -20.65 0.78 -4.68
N ASP A 238 -21.10 2.03 -4.52
CA ASP A 238 -22.50 2.42 -4.75
C ASP A 238 -22.90 2.16 -6.23
N ASP A 239 -22.02 2.50 -7.18
CA ASP A 239 -22.25 2.25 -8.62
C ASP A 239 -22.36 0.75 -8.94
N LEU A 240 -21.55 -0.10 -8.29
CA LEU A 240 -21.64 -1.56 -8.39
C LEU A 240 -22.93 -2.09 -7.78
N GLY A 241 -23.37 -1.53 -6.65
CA GLY A 241 -24.64 -1.86 -6.01
C GLY A 241 -25.84 -1.57 -6.92
N VAL A 242 -25.84 -0.42 -7.62
CA VAL A 242 -26.88 -0.09 -8.61
C VAL A 242 -26.87 -1.06 -9.79
N LYS A 243 -25.69 -1.49 -10.25
CA LYS A 243 -25.57 -2.49 -11.33
C LYS A 243 -26.11 -3.86 -10.88
N LEU A 244 -25.81 -4.27 -9.65
CA LEU A 244 -26.25 -5.55 -9.10
C LEU A 244 -27.78 -5.72 -9.15
N LEU A 245 -28.53 -4.64 -8.94
CA LEU A 245 -30.01 -4.64 -9.01
C LEU A 245 -30.57 -4.81 -10.42
N ARG A 246 -29.75 -4.64 -11.47
CA ARG A 246 -30.16 -4.69 -12.88
C ARG A 246 -29.73 -5.97 -13.59
N VAL A 247 -29.01 -6.86 -12.91
CA VAL A 247 -28.45 -8.07 -13.50
C VAL A 247 -29.40 -9.25 -13.33
N ASP A 248 -29.75 -9.86 -14.45
CA ASP A 248 -30.67 -11.01 -14.51
C ASP A 248 -29.95 -12.36 -14.38
N THR A 249 -28.64 -12.42 -14.67
CA THR A 249 -27.87 -13.67 -14.62
C THR A 249 -27.15 -13.86 -13.29
N GLU A 250 -27.21 -15.07 -12.73
CA GLU A 250 -26.59 -15.36 -11.45
C GLU A 250 -25.06 -15.23 -11.49
N SER A 251 -24.43 -15.68 -12.57
CA SER A 251 -22.97 -15.59 -12.74
C SER A 251 -22.44 -14.15 -12.74
N GLU A 252 -23.14 -13.23 -13.40
CA GLU A 252 -22.76 -11.81 -13.39
C GLU A 252 -23.05 -11.16 -12.03
N ARG A 253 -24.13 -11.57 -11.35
CA ARG A 253 -24.47 -11.12 -10.00
C ARG A 253 -23.38 -11.50 -9.00
N GLU A 254 -22.92 -12.76 -9.00
CA GLU A 254 -21.82 -13.23 -8.15
C GLU A 254 -20.54 -12.42 -8.39
N LYS A 255 -20.19 -12.19 -9.67
CA LYS A 255 -19.02 -11.38 -10.04
C LYS A 255 -19.13 -9.94 -9.53
N LEU A 256 -20.27 -9.28 -9.74
CA LEU A 256 -20.50 -7.92 -9.26
C LEU A 256 -20.52 -7.85 -7.74
N HIS A 257 -21.07 -8.85 -7.06
CA HIS A 257 -21.05 -8.95 -5.61
C HIS A 257 -19.62 -9.06 -5.09
N ALA A 258 -18.81 -9.94 -5.67
CA ALA A 258 -17.38 -10.06 -5.33
C ALA A 258 -16.62 -8.74 -5.55
N MET A 259 -16.87 -8.06 -6.67
CA MET A 259 -16.29 -6.73 -6.93
C MET A 259 -16.75 -5.70 -5.89
N ALA A 260 -18.04 -5.66 -5.55
CA ALA A 260 -18.60 -4.72 -4.59
C ALA A 260 -18.02 -4.94 -3.18
N SER A 261 -17.81 -6.19 -2.76
CA SER A 261 -17.14 -6.51 -1.50
C SER A 261 -15.70 -6.00 -1.47
N LEU A 262 -14.96 -6.10 -2.57
CA LEU A 262 -13.57 -5.63 -2.68
C LEU A 262 -13.45 -4.10 -2.75
N THR A 263 -14.50 -3.38 -3.19
CA THR A 263 -14.51 -1.91 -3.26
C THR A 263 -15.13 -1.25 -2.04
N MET A 264 -15.58 -2.01 -1.04
CA MET A 264 -16.13 -1.45 0.18
C MET A 264 -15.04 -0.68 0.94
N PRO A 265 -15.18 0.62 1.24
CA PRO A 265 -14.09 1.41 1.85
C PRO A 265 -13.58 0.86 3.19
N GLU A 266 -14.46 0.25 3.97
CA GLU A 266 -14.14 -0.39 5.25
C GLU A 266 -13.16 -1.58 5.11
N ILE A 267 -12.90 -2.09 3.89
CA ILE A 267 -11.89 -3.14 3.64
C ILE A 267 -10.45 -2.65 3.91
N ILE A 268 -10.22 -1.33 4.00
CA ILE A 268 -8.91 -0.76 4.35
C ILE A 268 -8.52 -1.12 5.79
N VAL A 269 -9.50 -1.29 6.68
CA VAL A 269 -9.25 -1.52 8.11
C VAL A 269 -8.41 -2.78 8.36
N PRO A 270 -8.76 -3.97 7.86
CA PRO A 270 -7.94 -5.17 8.02
C PRO A 270 -6.49 -5.00 7.52
N TYR A 271 -6.27 -4.27 6.42
CA TYR A 271 -4.92 -4.01 5.90
C TYR A 271 -4.14 -3.09 6.84
N LEU A 272 -4.76 -2.01 7.35
CA LEU A 272 -4.11 -1.15 8.32
C LEU A 272 -3.76 -1.95 9.59
N LEU A 273 -4.67 -2.75 10.13
CA LEU A 273 -4.39 -3.51 11.36
C LEU A 273 -3.26 -4.51 11.16
N TYR A 274 -3.23 -5.19 10.02
CA TYR A 274 -2.13 -6.09 9.65
C TYR A 274 -0.82 -5.30 9.58
N LEU A 275 -0.79 -4.19 8.84
CA LEU A 275 0.40 -3.36 8.73
C LEU A 275 0.91 -2.86 10.09
N LEU A 276 0.01 -2.34 10.93
CA LEU A 276 0.38 -1.85 12.26
C LEU A 276 0.85 -2.96 13.22
N SER A 277 0.47 -4.21 12.99
CA SER A 277 0.95 -5.34 13.78
C SER A 277 2.43 -5.66 13.55
N TYR A 278 2.96 -5.26 12.38
CA TYR A 278 4.36 -5.39 12.00
C TYR A 278 5.14 -4.09 12.13
N HIS A 279 4.52 -3.02 12.63
CA HIS A 279 5.15 -1.72 12.68
C HIS A 279 6.36 -1.74 13.63
N PRO A 280 7.54 -1.30 13.17
CA PRO A 280 8.81 -1.53 13.89
C PRO A 280 8.90 -0.87 15.26
N HIS A 281 8.13 0.18 15.48
CA HIS A 281 8.11 0.94 16.74
C HIS A 281 6.88 0.68 17.61
N PHE A 282 5.96 -0.18 17.16
CA PHE A 282 4.71 -0.36 17.89
C PHE A 282 4.84 -1.50 18.90
N PRO A 283 4.20 -1.37 20.07
CA PRO A 283 4.25 -2.42 21.07
C PRO A 283 3.59 -3.68 20.50
N THR A 284 4.37 -4.73 20.33
CA THR A 284 3.87 -6.07 19.98
C THR A 284 3.49 -6.87 21.22
N SER A 285 3.94 -6.44 22.40
CA SER A 285 3.59 -7.04 23.69
C SER A 285 2.27 -6.50 24.24
N ILE A 286 1.52 -7.37 24.93
CA ILE A 286 0.30 -7.01 25.67
C ILE A 286 0.62 -6.03 26.83
N HIS A 287 1.87 -6.02 27.30
CA HIS A 287 2.30 -5.23 28.44
C HIS A 287 3.01 -3.94 27.97
N VAL A 288 2.23 -2.86 27.85
CA VAL A 288 2.75 -1.50 27.63
C VAL A 288 3.36 -0.99 28.94
N THR A 289 4.68 -1.13 29.09
CA THR A 289 5.36 -0.84 30.36
C THR A 289 6.31 0.34 30.25
N THR A 290 6.96 0.51 29.10
CA THR A 290 7.96 1.56 28.88
C THR A 290 7.33 2.87 28.39
N THR A 291 8.07 3.98 28.48
CA THR A 291 7.64 5.26 27.89
C THR A 291 7.55 5.16 26.37
N SER A 292 8.49 4.45 25.74
CA SER A 292 8.49 4.21 24.29
C SER A 292 7.26 3.42 23.85
N ASP A 293 6.86 2.38 24.59
CA ASP A 293 5.63 1.62 24.28
C ASP A 293 4.39 2.53 24.33
N LYS A 294 4.33 3.47 25.28
CA LYS A 294 3.21 4.41 25.42
C LYS A 294 3.16 5.40 24.27
N GLU A 295 4.30 5.85 23.78
CA GLU A 295 4.40 6.73 22.61
C GLU A 295 4.00 5.97 21.34
N GLY A 296 4.56 4.79 21.12
CA GLY A 296 4.18 3.93 19.99
C GLY A 296 2.69 3.58 19.99
N MET A 297 2.08 3.34 21.16
CA MET A 297 0.65 3.15 21.28
C MET A 297 -0.16 4.41 20.91
N LYS A 298 0.27 5.61 21.30
CA LYS A 298 -0.39 6.87 20.90
C LYS A 298 -0.32 7.07 19.39
N ASP A 299 0.83 6.76 18.80
CA ASP A 299 1.05 6.89 17.36
C ASP A 299 0.20 5.89 16.56
N MET A 300 0.06 4.66 17.06
CA MET A 300 -0.86 3.67 16.52
C MET A 300 -2.32 4.15 16.57
N VAL A 301 -2.75 4.72 17.71
CA VAL A 301 -4.10 5.28 17.86
C VAL A 301 -4.34 6.41 16.87
N ARG A 302 -3.35 7.29 16.63
CA ARG A 302 -3.46 8.37 15.62
C ARG A 302 -3.65 7.82 14.21
N CYS A 303 -2.90 6.79 13.81
CA CYS A 303 -3.08 6.14 12.51
C CYS A 303 -4.50 5.58 12.34
N ILE A 304 -5.01 4.88 13.36
CA ILE A 304 -6.37 4.30 13.35
C ILE A 304 -7.43 5.41 13.31
N HIS A 305 -7.27 6.47 14.12
CA HIS A 305 -8.17 7.61 14.14
C HIS A 305 -8.24 8.34 12.81
N MET A 306 -7.10 8.51 12.13
CA MET A 306 -7.05 9.13 10.81
C MET A 306 -7.91 8.35 9.81
N LEU A 307 -7.76 7.02 9.76
CA LEU A 307 -8.58 6.16 8.90
C LEU A 307 -10.07 6.27 9.23
N PHE A 308 -10.44 6.15 10.51
CA PHE A 308 -11.84 6.23 10.93
C PHE A 308 -12.47 7.58 10.66
N THR A 309 -11.73 8.67 10.86
CA THR A 309 -12.19 10.02 10.53
C THR A 309 -12.46 10.14 9.04
N SER A 310 -11.56 9.66 8.18
CA SER A 310 -11.76 9.69 6.73
C SER A 310 -12.91 8.78 6.26
N LEU A 311 -13.08 7.60 6.86
CA LEU A 311 -14.21 6.71 6.59
C LEU A 311 -15.53 7.39 6.95
N GLN A 312 -15.63 8.00 8.14
CA GLN A 312 -16.83 8.72 8.58
C GLN A 312 -17.14 9.94 7.70
N ALA A 313 -16.11 10.69 7.32
CA ALA A 313 -16.25 11.85 6.44
C ALA A 313 -16.75 11.49 5.02
N SER A 314 -16.72 10.21 4.64
CA SER A 314 -17.25 9.72 3.37
C SER A 314 -18.71 9.30 3.42
N LEU A 315 -19.30 9.16 4.62
CA LEU A 315 -20.69 8.72 4.79
C LEU A 315 -21.68 9.84 4.48
N LYS A 316 -22.88 9.44 4.03
CA LYS A 316 -24.03 10.35 3.97
C LYS A 316 -24.43 10.75 5.40
N LYS A 317 -24.99 11.94 5.55
CA LYS A 317 -25.50 12.44 6.84
C LYS A 317 -26.41 11.37 7.46
N GLU A 318 -26.24 11.11 8.76
CA GLU A 318 -26.99 10.10 9.55
C GLU A 318 -26.68 8.63 9.25
N SER A 319 -25.82 8.31 8.28
CA SER A 319 -25.38 6.92 8.07
C SER A 319 -24.27 6.54 9.05
N SER A 320 -24.24 5.27 9.47
CA SER A 320 -23.19 4.71 10.32
C SER A 320 -22.64 3.43 9.72
N ASN A 321 -21.31 3.33 9.66
CA ASN A 321 -20.60 2.09 9.30
C ASN A 321 -20.15 1.28 10.53
N LEU A 322 -20.49 1.71 11.75
CA LEU A 322 -20.07 1.05 12.98
C LEU A 322 -20.51 -0.43 13.07
N PRO A 323 -21.77 -0.80 12.75
CA PRO A 323 -22.18 -2.22 12.71
C PRO A 323 -21.29 -3.09 11.84
N PHE A 324 -20.91 -2.59 10.67
CA PHE A 324 -20.05 -3.29 9.72
C PHE A 324 -18.65 -3.49 10.32
N LEU A 325 -18.06 -2.41 10.82
CA LEU A 325 -16.73 -2.41 11.41
C LEU A 325 -16.65 -3.34 12.64
N PHE A 326 -17.64 -3.32 13.53
CA PHE A 326 -17.69 -4.25 14.66
C PHE A 326 -17.75 -5.71 14.21
N LYS A 327 -18.59 -6.03 13.23
CA LYS A 327 -18.66 -7.40 12.71
C LYS A 327 -17.33 -7.80 12.07
N GLN A 328 -16.69 -6.91 11.31
CA GLN A 328 -15.38 -7.16 10.68
C GLN A 328 -14.29 -7.45 11.73
N LEU A 329 -14.20 -6.61 12.77
CA LEU A 329 -13.22 -6.80 13.85
C LEU A 329 -13.51 -8.03 14.70
N ASN A 330 -14.78 -8.37 14.92
CA ASN A 330 -15.15 -9.61 15.62
C ASN A 330 -14.73 -10.85 14.83
N ILE A 331 -14.87 -10.84 13.50
CA ILE A 331 -14.38 -11.93 12.65
C ILE A 331 -12.85 -12.01 12.76
N LEU A 332 -12.15 -10.88 12.63
CA LEU A 332 -10.69 -10.85 12.77
C LEU A 332 -10.22 -11.40 14.12
N ALA A 333 -10.83 -10.96 15.22
CA ALA A 333 -10.44 -11.36 16.57
C ALA A 333 -10.75 -12.82 16.92
N SER A 334 -11.80 -13.41 16.33
CA SER A 334 -12.26 -14.75 16.72
C SER A 334 -11.94 -15.83 15.70
N ARG A 335 -11.87 -15.52 14.40
CA ARG A 335 -11.85 -16.52 13.33
C ARG A 335 -10.65 -16.40 12.41
N CYS A 336 -9.80 -15.40 12.58
CA CYS A 336 -8.67 -15.18 11.70
C CYS A 336 -7.36 -15.18 12.49
N HIS A 337 -6.31 -15.58 11.80
CA HIS A 337 -4.93 -15.38 12.19
C HIS A 337 -4.17 -14.82 10.99
N ASP A 338 -3.00 -14.28 11.28
CA ASP A 338 -2.04 -13.89 10.25
C ASP A 338 -1.71 -15.10 9.36
N LYS A 339 -1.77 -14.92 8.04
CA LYS A 339 -1.50 -15.99 7.09
C LYS A 339 -0.01 -16.39 7.04
N TYR A 340 0.89 -15.46 7.34
CA TYR A 340 2.35 -15.64 7.22
C TYR A 340 3.04 -15.85 8.56
N ASP A 341 2.42 -15.41 9.66
CA ASP A 341 2.86 -15.73 11.03
C ASP A 341 1.69 -15.99 11.98
N ALA A 342 1.21 -17.24 12.04
CA ALA A 342 0.08 -17.62 12.90
C ALA A 342 0.26 -17.27 14.39
N ASN A 343 1.49 -16.98 14.85
CA ASN A 343 1.79 -16.58 16.22
C ASN A 343 1.92 -15.06 16.40
N ASN A 344 1.61 -14.26 15.38
CA ASN A 344 1.65 -12.80 15.45
C ASN A 344 0.65 -12.26 16.48
N ILE A 345 1.13 -12.09 17.71
CA ILE A 345 0.36 -11.52 18.83
C ILE A 345 -0.02 -10.05 18.59
N GLY A 346 0.69 -9.36 17.69
CA GLY A 346 0.46 -7.97 17.32
C GLY A 346 -0.93 -7.77 16.71
N ILE A 347 -1.39 -8.68 15.84
CA ILE A 347 -2.72 -8.58 15.23
C ILE A 347 -3.82 -8.62 16.30
N ALA A 348 -3.71 -9.52 17.28
CA ALA A 348 -4.67 -9.63 18.36
C ALA A 348 -4.64 -8.39 19.28
N PHE A 349 -3.47 -7.81 19.52
CA PHE A 349 -3.33 -6.57 20.27
C PHE A 349 -3.99 -5.39 19.54
N VAL A 350 -3.57 -5.13 18.29
CA VAL A 350 -4.07 -4.02 17.46
C VAL A 350 -5.57 -4.14 17.22
N THR A 351 -6.09 -5.35 16.99
CA THR A 351 -7.53 -5.57 16.81
C THR A 351 -8.33 -5.22 18.07
N ARG A 352 -7.89 -5.64 19.25
CA ARG A 352 -8.56 -5.29 20.52
C ARG A 352 -8.52 -3.80 20.81
N LEU A 353 -7.39 -3.15 20.54
CA LEU A 353 -7.27 -1.71 20.66
C LEU A 353 -8.28 -1.01 19.74
N THR A 354 -8.34 -1.41 18.47
CA THR A 354 -9.27 -0.86 17.48
C THR A 354 -10.73 -1.05 17.89
N VAL A 355 -11.10 -2.23 18.44
CA VAL A 355 -12.46 -2.46 18.98
C VAL A 355 -12.78 -1.48 20.09
N LYS A 356 -11.84 -1.25 21.02
CA LYS A 356 -12.02 -0.29 22.12
C LYS A 356 -12.24 1.13 21.59
N LEU A 357 -11.43 1.57 20.61
CA LEU A 357 -11.58 2.89 19.99
C LEU A 357 -12.93 3.05 19.28
N LEU A 358 -13.45 2.00 18.63
CA LEU A 358 -14.80 2.04 18.04
C LEU A 358 -15.91 2.07 19.09
N GLN A 359 -15.75 1.36 20.21
CA GLN A 359 -16.73 1.38 21.30
C GLN A 359 -16.92 2.80 21.87
N GLU A 360 -15.84 3.59 21.93
CA GLU A 360 -15.88 5.01 22.34
C GLU A 360 -16.68 5.90 21.38
N GLN A 361 -16.96 5.44 20.15
CA GLN A 361 -17.73 6.17 19.15
C GLN A 361 -19.24 5.84 19.15
N ILE A 362 -19.69 4.86 19.93
CA ILE A 362 -21.10 4.49 20.05
C ILE A 362 -21.85 5.63 20.75
N LYS A 363 -22.80 6.25 20.05
CA LYS A 363 -23.64 7.33 20.59
C LYS A 363 -25.13 6.99 20.61
N THR A 364 -25.57 6.08 19.75
CA THR A 364 -26.99 5.72 19.57
C THR A 364 -27.21 4.21 19.58
N SER A 365 -28.46 3.79 19.80
CA SER A 365 -28.87 2.37 19.73
C SER A 365 -28.61 1.75 18.36
N ASP A 366 -28.69 2.54 17.28
CA ASP A 366 -28.45 2.07 15.91
C ASP A 366 -26.99 1.66 15.69
N ASN A 367 -26.06 2.25 16.43
CA ASN A 367 -24.65 1.86 16.38
C ASN A 367 -24.40 0.45 16.97
N VAL A 368 -25.36 -0.10 17.72
CA VAL A 368 -25.27 -1.41 18.39
C VAL A 368 -25.97 -2.50 17.58
N GLN A 369 -26.67 -2.15 16.50
CA GLN A 369 -27.30 -3.14 15.64
C GLN A 369 -26.25 -4.04 14.99
N THR A 370 -26.59 -5.32 14.79
CA THR A 370 -25.70 -6.26 14.10
C THR A 370 -25.80 -6.04 12.60
N TYR A 371 -24.67 -5.95 11.91
CA TYR A 371 -24.66 -5.85 10.45
C TYR A 371 -25.20 -7.15 9.81
N PRO A 372 -26.25 -7.08 8.97
CA PRO A 372 -26.94 -8.27 8.46
C PRO A 372 -26.16 -8.99 7.36
N GLY A 373 -25.35 -8.28 6.57
CA GLY A 373 -24.64 -8.85 5.41
C GLY A 373 -23.38 -9.65 5.78
N GLU A 374 -22.89 -10.47 4.87
CA GLU A 374 -21.61 -11.17 5.04
C GLU A 374 -20.42 -10.21 4.85
N ILE A 375 -19.32 -10.49 5.56
CA ILE A 375 -18.09 -9.69 5.47
C ILE A 375 -17.00 -10.62 4.97
N VAL A 376 -16.44 -10.26 3.81
CA VAL A 376 -15.27 -10.91 3.23
C VAL A 376 -14.03 -10.19 3.72
N LEU A 377 -13.07 -10.94 4.26
CA LEU A 377 -11.79 -10.40 4.69
C LEU A 377 -10.71 -10.61 3.60
N PRO A 378 -9.63 -9.81 3.62
CA PRO A 378 -8.48 -10.00 2.75
C PRO A 378 -7.77 -11.35 2.95
N MET A 379 -8.04 -12.32 2.08
CA MET A 379 -7.48 -13.69 2.13
C MET A 379 -6.01 -13.76 1.66
N ASP A 380 -5.49 -12.68 1.12
CA ASP A 380 -4.08 -12.50 0.77
C ASP A 380 -3.22 -12.35 2.03
N ILE A 381 -3.75 -11.82 3.13
CA ILE A 381 -3.02 -11.56 4.40
C ILE A 381 -3.60 -12.26 5.65
N TYR A 382 -4.86 -12.72 5.61
CA TYR A 382 -5.48 -13.48 6.70
C TYR A 382 -5.84 -14.90 6.29
N ALA A 383 -5.76 -15.83 7.24
CA ALA A 383 -6.25 -17.19 7.11
C ALA A 383 -7.38 -17.46 8.12
N TYR A 384 -8.38 -18.25 7.73
CA TYR A 384 -9.47 -18.64 8.62
C TYR A 384 -9.06 -19.82 9.51
N THR A 385 -9.34 -19.70 10.80
CA THR A 385 -9.26 -20.82 11.74
C THR A 385 -10.51 -21.69 11.57
N PRO A 386 -10.38 -23.00 11.27
CA PRO A 386 -11.51 -23.91 11.20
C PRO A 386 -12.32 -23.87 12.52
N GLN A 387 -13.65 -23.87 12.44
CA GLN A 387 -14.53 -23.72 13.60
C GLN A 387 -14.32 -24.79 14.70
N GLY A 388 -13.70 -25.94 14.38
CA GLY A 388 -13.37 -27.00 15.33
C GLY A 388 -12.13 -26.74 16.21
N ASP A 389 -11.20 -25.88 15.78
CA ASP A 389 -9.90 -25.72 16.46
C ASP A 389 -9.88 -24.59 17.50
N MET A 390 -10.84 -23.66 17.46
CA MET A 390 -10.93 -22.54 18.42
C MET A 390 -11.09 -23.00 19.88
N GLN A 391 -11.83 -24.09 20.13
CA GLN A 391 -11.99 -24.63 21.49
C GLN A 391 -10.67 -25.21 22.02
N ALA A 392 -9.83 -25.78 21.15
CA ALA A 392 -8.54 -26.35 21.54
C ALA A 392 -7.50 -25.26 21.84
N THR A 393 -7.47 -24.17 21.05
CA THR A 393 -6.49 -23.08 21.21
C THR A 393 -6.77 -22.22 22.44
N LEU A 394 -8.04 -21.93 22.76
CA LEU A 394 -8.42 -21.22 23.99
C LEU A 394 -8.17 -22.05 25.27
N MET A 395 -8.31 -23.38 25.20
CA MET A 395 -7.97 -24.24 26.33
C MET A 395 -6.45 -24.35 26.56
N LYS A 396 -5.64 -24.28 25.50
CA LYS A 396 -4.16 -24.28 25.62
C LYS A 396 -3.62 -22.98 26.20
N SER A 397 -4.18 -21.82 25.86
CA SER A 397 -3.73 -20.53 26.42
C SER A 397 -4.17 -20.31 27.87
N ALA A 398 -5.29 -20.89 28.30
CA ALA A 398 -5.74 -20.85 29.69
C ALA A 398 -5.00 -21.85 30.61
N GLY A 399 -4.43 -22.93 30.04
CA GLY A 399 -3.71 -23.96 30.79
C GLY A 399 -2.24 -23.66 31.11
N GLY A 400 -1.63 -22.68 30.45
CA GLY A 400 -0.19 -22.37 30.58
C GLY A 400 0.21 -21.46 31.76
N ALA A 401 -0.76 -20.95 32.54
CA ALA A 401 -0.49 -20.03 33.65
C ALA A 401 -0.43 -20.71 35.04
N ARG A 402 -0.32 -22.04 35.08
CA ARG A 402 -0.08 -22.82 36.31
C ARG A 402 1.02 -23.83 36.06
N GLY A 403 2.27 -23.39 36.16
CA GLY A 403 3.48 -24.21 36.18
C GLY A 403 4.53 -23.51 37.00
#